data_AF-A0A1X0B482-F1
#
_entry.id   AF-A0A1X0B482-F1
#
_cell.length_a   1.000
_cell.length_b   1.000
_cell.length_c   1.000
_cell.angle_alpha   90.00
_cell.angle_beta   90.00
_cell.angle_gamma   90.00
#
_symmetry.space_group_name_H-M   'P 1'
#
loop_
_entity.id
_entity.type
_entity.pdbx_description
1 polymer ?
#
loop_
_entity_poly.entity_id
_entity_poly.type
_entity_poly.pdbx_seq_one_letter_code
_entity_poly.pdbx_strand_id
1 'polypeptide(L)'
;MRGCASTQRSLGTVELALPASALADSAVARWARDCGVTVGVRTSRELGIALAADIAPIRMTVHAGGLNANELLFCTVNLGVGRIVVDSLSQIEQLASAKGRTQRVLVAVTRRGTGVGFGFDTHEATDAYSAVLRCPRLDLVGLYSEIEPDEHHFVSHPAAIGDMLAEMTQIRRDHGVVLTRIGLGGHGFTFGDGVGDLADVATSVDETLDDACATLRFPRPVVTVLAEPANRMPLAS
;
A
#
# COMPACT_ATOMS: atom_id res chain seq x y z
N MET A 1 -4.61 30.55 -6.52
CA MET A 1 -4.65 29.36 -5.65
C MET A 1 -6.08 28.83 -5.58
N ARG A 2 -6.58 28.21 -6.66
CA ARG A 2 -7.88 27.51 -6.66
C ARG A 2 -7.62 26.02 -6.37
N GLY A 3 -8.58 25.34 -5.75
CA GLY A 3 -8.32 24.10 -5.03
C GLY A 3 -7.75 22.96 -5.88
N CYS A 4 -6.58 22.44 -5.47
CA CYS A 4 -6.15 21.10 -5.83
C CYS A 4 -7.17 20.14 -5.18
N ALA A 5 -8.09 19.58 -5.99
CA ALA A 5 -9.34 19.00 -5.52
C ALA A 5 -9.12 17.97 -4.40
N SER A 6 -9.65 18.26 -3.21
CA SER A 6 -9.59 17.35 -2.05
C SER A 6 -10.17 15.98 -2.39
N THR A 7 -11.19 15.96 -3.24
CA THR A 7 -11.88 14.78 -3.77
C THR A 7 -11.00 13.81 -4.56
N GLN A 8 -9.84 14.24 -5.12
CA GLN A 8 -8.95 13.34 -5.86
C GLN A 8 -7.82 12.73 -5.01
N ARG A 9 -7.57 13.25 -3.79
CA ARG A 9 -6.56 12.68 -2.87
C ARG A 9 -7.13 11.52 -2.07
N SER A 10 -8.42 11.61 -1.74
CA SER A 10 -9.15 10.67 -0.90
C SER A 10 -10.63 10.68 -1.27
N LEU A 11 -11.20 9.51 -1.49
CA LEU A 11 -12.63 9.29 -1.66
C LEU A 11 -13.11 8.49 -0.44
N GLY A 12 -13.79 9.16 0.49
CA GLY A 12 -14.20 8.55 1.75
C GLY A 12 -13.00 8.04 2.56
N THR A 13 -13.00 6.74 2.88
CA THR A 13 -11.92 6.09 3.64
C THR A 13 -10.72 5.67 2.79
N VAL A 14 -10.79 5.87 1.46
CA VAL A 14 -9.80 5.40 0.49
C VAL A 14 -8.80 6.49 0.13
N GLU A 15 -7.53 6.30 0.47
CA GLU A 15 -6.39 7.13 0.06
C GLU A 15 -5.90 6.69 -1.33
N LEU A 16 -5.68 7.64 -2.26
CA LEU A 16 -5.00 7.35 -3.53
C LEU A 16 -3.48 7.30 -3.34
N ALA A 17 -2.83 6.34 -3.99
CA ALA A 17 -1.39 6.30 -4.23
C ALA A 17 -1.07 6.20 -5.73
N LEU A 18 0.01 6.85 -6.15
CA LEU A 18 0.52 6.77 -7.52
C LEU A 18 1.76 5.87 -7.58
N PRO A 19 1.94 5.04 -8.62
CA PRO A 19 3.23 4.42 -8.90
C PRO A 19 4.23 5.49 -9.34
N ALA A 20 5.48 5.41 -8.90
CA ALA A 20 6.47 6.45 -9.16
C ALA A 20 6.80 6.62 -10.66
N SER A 21 6.55 5.61 -11.49
CA SER A 21 6.55 5.68 -12.96
C SER A 21 5.69 6.83 -13.51
N ALA A 22 4.52 7.06 -12.91
CA ALA A 22 3.58 8.13 -13.29
C ALA A 22 4.20 9.54 -13.21
N LEU A 23 5.20 9.73 -12.34
CA LEU A 23 5.85 11.02 -12.10
C LEU A 23 6.86 11.39 -13.20
N ALA A 24 7.03 10.54 -14.22
CA ALA A 24 7.74 10.91 -15.45
C ALA A 24 7.02 12.04 -16.21
N ASP A 25 5.69 12.16 -16.06
CA ASP A 25 4.96 13.35 -16.49
C ASP A 25 5.11 14.46 -15.43
N SER A 26 5.72 15.58 -15.83
CA SER A 26 5.97 16.74 -14.95
C SER A 26 4.71 17.38 -14.36
N ALA A 27 3.57 17.26 -15.03
CA ALA A 27 2.30 17.77 -14.57
C ALA A 27 1.69 16.84 -13.51
N VAL A 28 1.79 15.52 -13.70
CA VAL A 28 1.45 14.51 -12.68
C VAL A 28 2.36 14.62 -11.47
N ALA A 29 3.68 14.81 -11.66
CA ALA A 29 4.65 15.01 -10.59
C ALA A 29 4.35 16.27 -9.75
N ARG A 30 4.05 17.41 -10.40
CA ARG A 30 3.63 18.63 -9.71
C ARG A 30 2.33 18.42 -8.96
N TRP A 31 1.34 17.82 -9.61
CA TRP A 31 0.06 17.51 -8.98
C TRP A 31 0.25 16.59 -7.78
N ALA A 32 1.04 15.52 -7.85
CA ALA A 32 1.26 14.61 -6.72
C ALA A 32 1.93 15.31 -5.53
N ARG A 33 2.86 16.23 -5.79
CA ARG A 33 3.57 17.05 -4.79
C ARG A 33 2.62 18.02 -4.09
N ASP A 34 1.94 18.89 -4.84
CA ASP A 34 0.97 19.87 -4.31
C ASP A 34 -0.25 19.15 -3.68
N CYS A 35 -0.71 18.13 -4.40
CA CYS A 35 -1.47 16.92 -4.06
C CYS A 35 -1.22 16.28 -2.67
N GLY A 36 0.02 16.31 -2.16
CA GLY A 36 0.47 15.53 -1.00
C GLY A 36 0.20 14.02 -1.10
N VAL A 37 0.13 13.47 -2.32
CA VAL A 37 -0.34 12.11 -2.62
C VAL A 37 0.70 11.08 -2.20
N THR A 38 0.24 9.87 -1.81
CA THR A 38 1.16 8.76 -1.51
C THR A 38 1.79 8.24 -2.81
N VAL A 39 3.05 7.82 -2.78
CA VAL A 39 3.74 7.29 -3.97
C VAL A 39 4.28 5.88 -3.69
N GLY A 40 3.86 4.91 -4.48
CA GLY A 40 4.40 3.55 -4.51
C GLY A 40 5.71 3.51 -5.28
N VAL A 41 6.74 2.90 -4.68
CA VAL A 41 8.08 2.75 -5.26
C VAL A 41 8.45 1.26 -5.22
N ARG A 42 8.57 0.62 -6.40
CA ARG A 42 8.95 -0.79 -6.52
C ARG A 42 10.41 -1.02 -6.88
N THR A 43 11.11 -0.03 -7.42
CA THR A 43 12.51 -0.18 -7.88
C THR A 43 13.40 1.01 -7.51
N SER A 44 14.72 0.84 -7.52
CA SER A 44 15.69 1.93 -7.32
C SER A 44 15.57 3.03 -8.39
N ARG A 45 15.14 2.69 -9.60
CA ARG A 45 14.83 3.66 -10.67
C ARG A 45 13.63 4.52 -10.29
N GLU A 46 12.55 3.89 -9.82
CA GLU A 46 11.36 4.57 -9.32
C GLU A 46 11.65 5.44 -8.10
N LEU A 47 12.53 5.00 -7.20
CA LEU A 47 13.01 5.83 -6.08
C LEU A 47 13.69 7.10 -6.60
N GLY A 48 14.57 6.97 -7.61
CA GLY A 48 15.20 8.10 -8.27
C GLY A 48 14.19 9.05 -8.94
N ILE A 49 13.16 8.52 -9.59
CA ILE A 49 12.07 9.31 -10.20
C ILE A 49 11.27 10.06 -9.12
N ALA A 50 10.88 9.39 -8.02
CA ALA A 50 10.12 10.01 -6.94
C ALA A 50 10.92 11.12 -6.22
N LEU A 51 12.23 10.93 -6.04
CA LEU A 51 13.13 11.95 -5.49
C LEU A 51 13.32 13.13 -6.47
N ALA A 52 13.49 12.87 -7.77
CA ALA A 52 13.58 13.92 -8.79
C ALA A 52 12.27 14.72 -8.96
N ALA A 53 11.13 14.06 -8.72
CA ALA A 53 9.81 14.67 -8.62
C ALA A 53 9.59 15.46 -7.32
N ASP A 54 10.57 15.47 -6.39
CA ASP A 54 10.56 16.19 -5.10
C ASP A 54 9.37 15.76 -4.23
N ILE A 55 9.06 14.47 -4.27
CA ILE A 55 8.11 13.83 -3.36
C ILE A 55 8.78 13.62 -2.01
N ALA A 56 8.16 14.10 -0.93
CA ALA A 56 8.68 13.93 0.41
C ALA A 56 8.77 12.42 0.79
N PRO A 57 9.90 11.90 1.28
CA PRO A 57 10.05 10.47 1.60
C PRO A 57 8.97 9.89 2.51
N ILE A 58 8.45 10.69 3.46
CA ILE A 58 7.33 10.33 4.36
C ILE A 58 6.01 10.00 3.64
N ARG A 59 5.89 10.35 2.34
CA ARG A 59 4.77 10.00 1.44
C ARG A 59 5.05 8.77 0.58
N MET A 60 6.25 8.20 0.62
CA MET A 60 6.59 7.01 -0.15
C MET A 60 6.19 5.73 0.60
N THR A 61 5.62 4.78 -0.14
CA THR A 61 5.46 3.37 0.24
C THR A 61 6.41 2.56 -0.64
N VAL A 62 7.46 1.99 -0.07
CA VAL A 62 8.49 1.24 -0.81
C VAL A 62 8.20 -0.26 -0.76
N HIS A 63 8.18 -0.94 -1.90
CA HIS A 63 8.02 -2.40 -1.98
C HIS A 63 9.40 -3.06 -1.97
N ALA A 64 9.70 -3.81 -0.92
CA ALA A 64 11.05 -4.31 -0.67
C ALA A 64 11.52 -5.35 -1.71
N GLY A 65 10.62 -6.12 -2.33
CA GLY A 65 10.96 -7.15 -3.32
C GLY A 65 11.76 -6.70 -4.54
N GLY A 66 11.69 -5.41 -4.91
CA GLY A 66 12.46 -4.85 -6.03
C GLY A 66 13.66 -3.97 -5.62
N LEU A 67 14.06 -3.98 -4.33
CA LEU A 67 15.22 -3.29 -3.79
C LEU A 67 16.20 -4.28 -3.15
N ASN A 68 17.50 -4.01 -3.23
CA ASN A 68 18.50 -4.76 -2.48
C ASN A 68 18.63 -4.27 -1.04
N ALA A 69 19.29 -5.04 -0.17
CA ALA A 69 19.44 -4.74 1.25
C ALA A 69 20.01 -3.34 1.55
N ASN A 70 21.00 -2.87 0.77
CA ASN A 70 21.58 -1.53 0.98
C ASN A 70 20.62 -0.42 0.58
N GLU A 71 19.83 -0.61 -0.48
CA GLU A 71 18.80 0.33 -0.92
C GLU A 71 17.64 0.39 0.09
N LEU A 72 17.24 -0.77 0.63
CA LEU A 72 16.21 -0.87 1.66
C LEU A 72 16.64 -0.20 2.98
N LEU A 73 17.90 -0.37 3.38
CA LEU A 73 18.52 0.33 4.50
C LEU A 73 18.63 1.85 4.24
N PHE A 74 18.96 2.27 3.02
CA PHE A 74 19.00 3.68 2.63
C PHE A 74 17.59 4.33 2.71
N CYS A 75 16.56 3.64 2.20
CA CYS A 75 15.17 4.08 2.31
C CYS A 75 14.72 4.28 3.77
N THR A 76 15.07 3.36 4.67
CA THR A 76 14.69 3.47 6.10
C THR A 76 15.52 4.46 6.89
N VAL A 77 16.85 4.30 6.89
CA VAL A 77 17.76 5.02 7.80
C VAL A 77 18.09 6.42 7.30
N ASN A 78 18.33 6.58 6.00
CA ASN A 78 18.82 7.83 5.43
C ASN A 78 17.69 8.72 4.87
N LEU A 79 16.74 8.13 4.12
CA LEU A 79 15.60 8.88 3.57
C LEU A 79 14.43 9.01 4.56
N GLY A 80 14.18 7.99 5.38
CA GLY A 80 13.03 7.95 6.29
C GLY A 80 11.70 7.82 5.54
N VAL A 81 11.59 6.80 4.67
CA VAL A 81 10.37 6.56 3.89
C VAL A 81 9.15 6.25 4.76
N GLY A 82 7.97 6.64 4.28
CA GLY A 82 6.75 6.63 5.08
C GLY A 82 6.28 5.25 5.53
N ARG A 83 6.38 4.26 4.62
CA ARG A 83 6.00 2.85 4.82
C ARG A 83 6.86 1.94 3.94
N ILE A 84 7.02 0.69 4.35
CA ILE A 84 7.63 -0.37 3.53
C ILE A 84 6.67 -1.56 3.46
N VAL A 85 6.48 -2.11 2.27
CA VAL A 85 5.81 -3.39 2.04
C VAL A 85 6.90 -4.47 1.99
N VAL A 86 6.79 -5.48 2.85
CA VAL A 86 7.68 -6.66 2.86
C VAL A 86 6.94 -7.90 2.37
N ASP A 87 7.62 -8.73 1.60
CA ASP A 87 7.09 -9.97 0.99
C ASP A 87 7.89 -11.23 1.38
N SER A 88 8.94 -11.08 2.19
CA SER A 88 9.79 -12.20 2.62
C SER A 88 10.45 -11.98 3.98
N LEU A 89 10.72 -13.07 4.71
CA LEU A 89 11.36 -13.02 6.05
C LEU A 89 12.74 -12.37 6.03
N SER A 90 13.53 -12.57 4.96
CA SER A 90 14.87 -12.00 4.82
C SER A 90 14.86 -10.46 4.77
N GLN A 91 13.82 -9.84 4.20
CA GLN A 91 13.63 -8.39 4.23
C GLN A 91 13.31 -7.90 5.65
N ILE A 92 12.50 -8.64 6.40
CA ILE A 92 12.16 -8.33 7.79
C ILE A 92 13.43 -8.38 8.65
N GLU A 93 14.29 -9.37 8.47
CA GLU A 93 15.60 -9.48 9.14
C GLU A 93 16.53 -8.31 8.79
N GLN A 94 16.63 -7.96 7.50
CA GLN A 94 17.42 -6.80 7.03
C GLN A 94 16.93 -5.49 7.68
N LEU A 95 15.62 -5.26 7.69
CA LEU A 95 15.00 -4.09 8.33
C LEU A 95 15.18 -4.08 9.85
N ALA A 96 15.08 -5.23 10.51
CA ALA A 96 15.30 -5.35 11.96
C ALA A 96 16.76 -5.04 12.36
N SER A 97 17.72 -5.35 11.48
CA SER A 97 19.13 -5.01 11.66
C SER A 97 19.41 -3.50 11.57
N ALA A 98 18.55 -2.74 10.88
CA ALA A 98 18.70 -1.30 10.68
C ALA A 98 18.78 -0.54 12.00
N LYS A 99 19.74 0.37 12.14
CA LYS A 99 19.81 1.29 13.29
C LYS A 99 19.21 2.63 12.91
N GLY A 100 18.21 3.08 13.66
CA GLY A 100 17.58 4.37 13.40
C GLY A 100 16.15 4.43 13.93
N ARG A 101 15.29 5.05 13.14
CA ARG A 101 13.88 5.32 13.43
C ARG A 101 13.06 4.03 13.36
N THR A 102 11.92 4.00 14.05
CA THR A 102 10.92 2.94 13.86
C THR A 102 10.33 3.05 12.46
N GLN A 103 10.43 2.00 11.67
CA GLN A 103 9.89 1.92 10.31
C GLN A 103 8.48 1.30 10.34
N ARG A 104 7.52 1.96 9.69
CA ARG A 104 6.21 1.36 9.46
C ARG A 104 6.27 0.33 8.35
N VAL A 105 5.72 -0.84 8.62
CA VAL A 105 5.72 -2.01 7.73
C VAL A 105 4.29 -2.44 7.43
N LEU A 106 4.02 -2.77 6.17
CA LEU A 106 2.90 -3.63 5.78
C LEU A 106 3.48 -4.97 5.31
N VAL A 107 2.80 -6.06 5.62
CA VAL A 107 3.16 -7.39 5.12
C VAL A 107 2.33 -7.70 3.87
N ALA A 108 2.98 -8.11 2.79
CA ALA A 108 2.34 -8.52 1.55
C ALA A 108 1.69 -9.90 1.71
N VAL A 109 0.45 -10.05 1.24
CA VAL A 109 -0.37 -11.25 1.44
C VAL A 109 -1.16 -11.60 0.17
N THR A 110 -1.40 -12.89 -0.06
CA THR A 110 -2.12 -13.44 -1.23
C THR A 110 -3.05 -14.61 -0.85
N ARG A 111 -4.19 -14.72 -1.55
CA ARG A 111 -5.23 -15.74 -1.29
C ARG A 111 -4.86 -17.17 -1.66
N ARG A 112 -3.80 -17.38 -2.45
CA ARG A 112 -3.50 -18.72 -3.02
C ARG A 112 -2.04 -19.15 -2.96
N GLY A 113 -1.15 -18.33 -2.36
CA GLY A 113 0.30 -18.51 -2.51
C GLY A 113 0.80 -18.32 -3.96
N THR A 114 -0.09 -17.88 -4.85
CA THR A 114 0.21 -17.48 -6.22
C THR A 114 0.15 -15.95 -6.27
N GLY A 115 1.29 -15.31 -6.55
CA GLY A 115 1.44 -13.85 -6.49
C GLY A 115 2.55 -13.43 -5.52
N VAL A 116 2.63 -12.13 -5.25
CA VAL A 116 3.65 -11.54 -4.37
C VAL A 116 3.17 -11.53 -2.91
N GLY A 117 4.00 -12.04 -2.00
CA GLY A 117 3.74 -12.06 -0.55
C GLY A 117 3.34 -13.43 -0.01
N PHE A 118 3.02 -13.47 1.28
CA PHE A 118 2.72 -14.69 2.03
C PHE A 118 1.28 -15.17 1.77
N GLY A 119 1.04 -16.48 1.80
CA GLY A 119 -0.33 -17.00 1.76
C GLY A 119 -1.12 -16.65 3.02
N PHE A 120 -2.38 -16.22 2.90
CA PHE A 120 -3.31 -16.16 4.05
C PHE A 120 -3.38 -17.50 4.79
N ASP A 121 -3.61 -17.45 6.10
CA ASP A 121 -3.68 -18.64 6.99
C ASP A 121 -2.43 -19.55 6.96
N THR A 122 -1.28 -19.08 6.46
CA THR A 122 -0.03 -19.87 6.45
C THR A 122 0.83 -19.67 7.69
N HIS A 123 1.61 -20.69 8.03
CA HIS A 123 2.68 -20.57 9.04
C HIS A 123 3.70 -19.49 8.64
N GLU A 124 4.00 -19.32 7.35
CA GLU A 124 4.97 -18.34 6.87
C GLU A 124 4.49 -16.89 7.09
N ALA A 125 3.21 -16.61 6.83
CA ALA A 125 2.58 -15.33 7.19
C ALA A 125 2.62 -15.08 8.70
N THR A 126 2.27 -16.11 9.50
CA THR A 126 2.28 -16.05 10.97
C THR A 126 3.68 -15.76 11.53
N ASP A 127 4.71 -16.40 10.96
CA ASP A 127 6.11 -16.16 11.29
C ASP A 127 6.56 -14.75 10.86
N ALA A 128 6.10 -14.25 9.71
CA ALA A 128 6.37 -12.89 9.26
C ALA A 128 5.79 -11.83 10.21
N TYR A 129 4.52 -11.93 10.61
CA TYR A 129 3.94 -11.02 11.61
C TYR A 129 4.70 -11.10 12.93
N SER A 130 5.01 -12.31 13.40
CA SER A 130 5.77 -12.56 14.62
C SER A 130 7.18 -11.95 14.57
N ALA A 131 7.85 -12.03 13.42
CA ALA A 131 9.18 -11.45 13.22
C ALA A 131 9.15 -9.91 13.24
N VAL A 132 8.16 -9.28 12.60
CA VAL A 132 7.97 -7.82 12.64
C VAL A 132 7.66 -7.37 14.08
N LEU A 133 6.69 -8.02 14.75
CA LEU A 133 6.23 -7.66 16.09
C LEU A 133 7.28 -7.89 17.20
N ARG A 134 8.22 -8.83 17.00
CA ARG A 134 9.37 -9.03 17.90
C ARG A 134 10.45 -7.94 17.76
N CYS A 135 10.39 -7.07 16.74
CA CYS A 135 11.37 -6.02 16.53
C CYS A 135 10.84 -4.64 16.96
N PRO A 136 11.34 -4.01 18.05
CA PRO A 136 10.89 -2.68 18.49
C PRO A 136 11.15 -1.53 17.50
N ARG A 137 11.88 -1.79 16.42
CA ARG A 137 12.16 -0.83 15.34
C ARG A 137 11.24 -1.02 14.12
N LEU A 138 10.35 -2.01 14.13
CA LEU A 138 9.33 -2.18 13.10
C LEU A 138 7.95 -1.97 13.73
N ASP A 139 7.09 -1.26 13.01
CA ASP A 139 5.71 -0.98 13.39
C ASP A 139 4.80 -1.63 12.35
N LEU A 140 4.22 -2.78 12.69
CA LEU A 140 3.28 -3.49 11.82
C LEU A 140 1.97 -2.71 11.77
N VAL A 141 1.75 -1.93 10.71
CA VAL A 141 0.58 -1.04 10.61
C VAL A 141 -0.56 -1.61 9.79
N GLY A 142 -0.32 -2.65 8.99
CA GLY A 142 -1.29 -3.14 8.02
C GLY A 142 -0.81 -4.31 7.16
N LEU A 143 -1.67 -4.69 6.22
CA LEU A 143 -1.39 -5.69 5.19
C LEU A 143 -1.44 -5.04 3.80
N TYR A 144 -0.78 -5.61 2.81
CA TYR A 144 -0.82 -5.20 1.42
C TYR A 144 -1.14 -6.39 0.51
N SER A 145 -1.94 -6.23 -0.54
CA SER A 145 -2.23 -7.29 -1.50
C SER A 145 -2.18 -6.75 -2.93
N GLU A 146 -1.58 -7.52 -3.84
CA GLU A 146 -1.70 -7.28 -5.28
C GLU A 146 -2.85 -8.13 -5.83
N ILE A 147 -3.72 -7.48 -6.59
CA ILE A 147 -4.94 -8.07 -7.14
C ILE A 147 -4.74 -8.10 -8.65
N GLU A 148 -4.36 -9.27 -9.14
CA GLU A 148 -4.23 -9.53 -10.56
C GLU A 148 -5.61 -9.90 -11.14
N PRO A 149 -6.00 -9.35 -12.30
CA PRO A 149 -7.18 -9.77 -13.01
C PRO A 149 -6.92 -11.13 -13.67
N ASP A 150 -7.13 -12.22 -12.94
CA ASP A 150 -7.11 -13.58 -13.48
C ASP A 150 -8.31 -13.77 -14.41
N GLU A 151 -8.04 -14.01 -15.70
CA GLU A 151 -9.05 -14.24 -16.74
C GLU A 151 -10.04 -15.38 -16.40
N HIS A 152 -9.68 -16.26 -15.46
CA HIS A 152 -10.47 -17.43 -15.08
C HIS A 152 -10.95 -17.43 -13.62
N HIS A 153 -10.61 -16.41 -12.80
CA HIS A 153 -11.06 -16.30 -11.41
C HIS A 153 -11.33 -14.86 -10.99
N PHE A 154 -12.60 -14.56 -10.69
CA PHE A 154 -13.04 -13.29 -10.12
C PHE A 154 -12.59 -13.09 -8.67
N VAL A 155 -11.30 -12.81 -8.45
CA VAL A 155 -10.84 -12.16 -7.21
C VAL A 155 -11.15 -10.67 -7.34
N SER A 156 -12.38 -10.30 -6.97
CA SER A 156 -12.75 -8.89 -6.88
C SER A 156 -12.07 -8.24 -5.67
N HIS A 157 -11.78 -6.94 -5.76
CA HIS A 157 -11.18 -6.19 -4.65
C HIS A 157 -11.93 -6.34 -3.31
N PRO A 158 -13.28 -6.43 -3.27
CA PRO A 158 -14.03 -6.84 -2.09
C PRO A 158 -13.57 -8.14 -1.42
N ALA A 159 -13.29 -9.20 -2.18
CA ALA A 159 -12.89 -10.49 -1.62
C ALA A 159 -11.53 -10.38 -0.92
N ALA A 160 -10.57 -9.70 -1.55
CA ALA A 160 -9.25 -9.46 -0.96
C ALA A 160 -9.32 -8.63 0.33
N ILE A 161 -10.18 -7.59 0.38
CA ILE A 161 -10.42 -6.82 1.61
C ILE A 161 -11.02 -7.68 2.72
N GLY A 162 -11.98 -8.54 2.38
CA GLY A 162 -12.59 -9.48 3.34
C GLY A 162 -11.56 -10.43 3.96
N ASP A 163 -10.69 -11.02 3.13
CA ASP A 163 -9.59 -11.88 3.59
C ASP A 163 -8.59 -11.12 4.47
N MET A 164 -8.15 -9.94 4.02
CA MET A 164 -7.22 -9.10 4.80
C MET A 164 -7.82 -8.68 6.15
N LEU A 165 -9.13 -8.39 6.24
CA LEU A 165 -9.80 -8.10 7.50
C LEU A 165 -9.95 -9.33 8.42
N ALA A 166 -10.15 -10.52 7.85
CA ALA A 166 -10.14 -11.77 8.61
C ALA A 166 -8.75 -12.05 9.19
N GLU A 167 -7.70 -11.92 8.38
CA GLU A 167 -6.29 -12.04 8.76
C GLU A 167 -5.92 -11.00 9.84
N MET A 168 -6.26 -9.72 9.66
CA MET A 168 -6.09 -8.66 10.66
C MET A 168 -6.84 -8.96 11.97
N THR A 169 -8.00 -9.63 11.88
CA THR A 169 -8.76 -10.07 13.07
C THR A 169 -8.06 -11.21 13.79
N GLN A 170 -7.37 -12.11 13.09
CA GLN A 170 -6.54 -13.16 13.68
C GLN A 170 -5.28 -12.59 14.34
N ILE A 171 -4.54 -11.70 13.66
CA ILE A 171 -3.41 -10.96 14.23
C ILE A 171 -3.81 -10.24 15.53
N ARG A 172 -5.01 -9.63 15.58
CA ARG A 172 -5.56 -9.02 16.80
C ARG A 172 -5.82 -10.01 17.93
N ARG A 173 -6.26 -11.23 17.62
CA ARG A 173 -6.50 -12.28 18.63
C ARG A 173 -5.19 -12.84 19.17
N ASP A 174 -4.25 -13.14 18.28
CA ASP A 174 -3.05 -13.91 18.61
C ASP A 174 -1.93 -13.04 19.18
N HIS A 175 -1.87 -11.76 18.77
CA HIS A 175 -0.85 -10.81 19.20
C HIS A 175 -1.38 -9.59 19.97
N GLY A 176 -2.71 -9.40 20.07
CA GLY A 176 -3.31 -8.23 20.73
C GLY A 176 -3.17 -6.90 19.98
N VAL A 177 -2.66 -6.92 18.74
CA VAL A 177 -2.38 -5.72 17.95
C VAL A 177 -3.51 -5.43 16.96
N VAL A 178 -3.97 -4.17 16.93
CA VAL A 178 -4.99 -3.71 15.98
C VAL A 178 -4.29 -3.05 14.79
N LEU A 179 -4.25 -3.75 13.65
CA LEU A 179 -3.78 -3.17 12.38
C LEU A 179 -4.78 -2.12 11.88
N THR A 180 -4.28 -1.07 11.23
CA THR A 180 -5.06 0.13 10.87
C THR A 180 -5.04 0.47 9.38
N ARG A 181 -4.30 -0.30 8.58
CA ARG A 181 -4.13 -0.05 7.14
C ARG A 181 -4.31 -1.32 6.31
N ILE A 182 -4.93 -1.13 5.15
CA ILE A 182 -4.96 -2.08 4.03
C ILE A 182 -4.36 -1.35 2.84
N GLY A 183 -3.44 -1.98 2.13
CA GLY A 183 -2.92 -1.49 0.85
C GLY A 183 -3.35 -2.41 -0.28
N LEU A 184 -3.85 -1.84 -1.37
CA LEU A 184 -4.27 -2.56 -2.57
C LEU A 184 -3.47 -2.05 -3.76
N GLY A 185 -3.04 -2.95 -4.62
CA GLY A 185 -2.45 -2.64 -5.92
C GLY A 185 -2.68 -3.78 -6.90
N GLY A 186 -2.03 -3.75 -8.05
CA GLY A 186 -2.21 -4.73 -9.12
C GLY A 186 -2.59 -4.07 -10.43
N HIS A 187 -3.15 -4.84 -11.36
CA HIS A 187 -3.56 -4.34 -12.68
C HIS A 187 -5.07 -4.03 -12.70
N GLY A 188 -5.48 -2.95 -13.36
CA GLY A 188 -6.89 -2.56 -13.49
C GLY A 188 -7.33 -1.40 -12.59
N PHE A 189 -6.46 -0.89 -11.70
CA PHE A 189 -6.70 0.35 -10.98
C PHE A 189 -6.23 1.55 -11.82
N THR A 190 -7.19 2.28 -12.41
CA THR A 190 -6.96 3.52 -13.18
C THR A 190 -7.63 4.72 -12.51
N PHE A 191 -7.06 5.91 -12.70
CA PHE A 191 -7.73 7.17 -12.35
C PHE A 191 -7.53 8.25 -13.42
N GLY A 192 -8.56 9.06 -13.67
CA GLY A 192 -8.49 10.24 -14.54
C GLY A 192 -9.26 10.17 -15.86
N ASP A 193 -9.60 8.98 -16.37
CA ASP A 193 -10.35 8.82 -17.64
C ASP A 193 -11.83 9.21 -17.53
N GLY A 194 -12.35 9.39 -16.32
CA GLY A 194 -13.72 9.80 -16.04
C GLY A 194 -14.00 9.88 -14.54
N VAL A 195 -15.26 10.14 -14.18
CA VAL A 195 -15.73 10.23 -12.79
C VAL A 195 -16.03 8.84 -12.18
N GLY A 196 -16.00 7.77 -12.99
CA GLY A 196 -16.36 6.39 -12.60
C GLY A 196 -15.26 5.64 -11.82
N ASP A 197 -14.28 5.05 -12.52
CA ASP A 197 -13.42 3.96 -12.03
C ASP A 197 -12.99 4.03 -10.56
N LEU A 198 -12.29 5.09 -10.13
CA LEU A 198 -11.81 5.20 -8.75
C LEU A 198 -12.93 5.51 -7.74
N ALA A 199 -14.02 6.16 -8.16
CA ALA A 199 -15.19 6.39 -7.31
C ALA A 199 -16.05 5.13 -7.15
N ASP A 200 -16.17 4.31 -8.20
CA ASP A 200 -16.83 3.01 -8.16
C ASP A 200 -16.01 2.03 -7.31
N VAL A 201 -14.68 2.02 -7.46
CA VAL A 201 -13.76 1.32 -6.54
C VAL A 201 -13.93 1.83 -5.12
N ALA A 202 -13.87 3.14 -4.87
CA ALA A 202 -13.98 3.69 -3.52
C ALA A 202 -15.32 3.34 -2.86
N THR A 203 -16.43 3.39 -3.60
CA THR A 203 -17.76 2.98 -3.12
C THR A 203 -17.79 1.49 -2.78
N SER A 204 -17.33 0.62 -3.69
CA SER A 204 -17.28 -0.82 -3.48
C SER A 204 -16.37 -1.23 -2.31
N VAL A 205 -15.22 -0.54 -2.16
CA VAL A 205 -14.33 -0.68 -1.01
C VAL A 205 -15.04 -0.23 0.27
N ASP A 206 -15.71 0.93 0.27
CA ASP A 206 -16.35 1.47 1.46
C ASP A 206 -17.52 0.57 1.93
N GLU A 207 -18.35 0.06 1.01
CA GLU A 207 -19.41 -0.93 1.30
C GLU A 207 -18.83 -2.22 1.88
N THR A 208 -17.81 -2.80 1.22
CA THR A 208 -17.14 -4.02 1.70
C THR A 208 -16.58 -3.84 3.11
N LEU A 209 -15.93 -2.71 3.37
CA LEU A 209 -15.39 -2.39 4.68
C LEU A 209 -16.50 -2.30 5.74
N ASP A 210 -17.66 -1.72 5.44
CA ASP A 210 -18.75 -1.61 6.42
C ASP A 210 -19.29 -2.99 6.79
N ASP A 211 -19.63 -3.82 5.80
CA ASP A 211 -20.15 -5.18 6.03
C ASP A 211 -19.14 -6.07 6.77
N ALA A 212 -17.88 -6.07 6.35
CA ALA A 212 -16.83 -6.89 6.94
C ALA A 212 -16.43 -6.41 8.34
N CYS A 213 -16.30 -5.10 8.56
CA CYS A 213 -15.96 -4.54 9.88
C CYS A 213 -17.10 -4.75 10.90
N ALA A 214 -18.36 -4.62 10.47
CA ALA A 214 -19.53 -4.93 11.30
C ALA A 214 -19.57 -6.41 11.68
N THR A 215 -19.36 -7.30 10.70
CA THR A 215 -19.36 -8.76 10.89
C THR A 215 -18.24 -9.23 11.83
N LEU A 216 -17.01 -8.77 11.61
CA LEU A 216 -15.81 -9.17 12.37
C LEU A 216 -15.62 -8.38 13.67
N ARG A 217 -16.45 -7.37 13.92
CA ARG A 217 -16.29 -6.38 15.01
C ARG A 217 -14.85 -5.82 15.04
N PHE A 218 -14.41 -5.35 13.89
CA PHE A 218 -13.07 -4.81 13.66
C PHE A 218 -13.17 -3.30 13.38
N PRO A 219 -12.28 -2.44 13.92
CA PRO A 219 -12.31 -1.01 13.61
C PRO A 219 -11.91 -0.76 12.16
N ARG A 220 -12.66 0.10 11.46
CA ARG A 220 -12.47 0.40 10.04
C ARG A 220 -11.03 0.89 9.74
N PRO A 221 -10.24 0.16 8.92
CA PRO A 221 -8.91 0.59 8.54
C PRO A 221 -8.95 1.65 7.44
N VAL A 222 -7.84 2.36 7.25
CA VAL A 222 -7.61 3.19 6.06
C VAL A 222 -7.16 2.29 4.91
N VAL A 223 -7.86 2.34 3.78
CA VAL A 223 -7.44 1.66 2.56
C VAL A 223 -6.61 2.61 1.70
N THR A 224 -5.46 2.17 1.20
CA THR A 224 -4.68 2.89 0.20
C THR A 224 -4.69 2.10 -1.11
N VAL A 225 -5.17 2.69 -2.20
CA VAL A 225 -5.18 2.06 -3.54
C VAL A 225 -4.06 2.66 -4.40
N LEU A 226 -3.17 1.81 -4.90
CA LEU A 226 -2.14 2.16 -5.87
C LEU A 226 -2.72 2.06 -7.29
N ALA A 227 -2.96 3.20 -7.93
CA ALA A 227 -3.60 3.29 -9.25
C ALA A 227 -2.71 4.02 -10.27
N GLU A 228 -2.69 3.52 -11.50
CA GLU A 228 -2.00 4.17 -12.63
C GLU A 228 -2.81 5.39 -13.12
N PRO A 229 -2.14 6.49 -13.51
CA PRO A 229 -2.82 7.57 -14.21
C PRO A 229 -3.30 7.05 -15.56
N ALA A 230 -4.55 7.33 -15.87
CA ALA A 230 -5.11 6.96 -17.14
C ALA A 230 -4.59 7.90 -18.25
N ASN A 231 -4.69 7.47 -19.52
CA ASN A 231 -3.92 8.04 -20.65
C ASN A 231 -4.13 9.55 -20.91
N ARG A 232 -5.15 10.17 -20.29
CA ARG A 232 -5.28 11.62 -20.19
C ARG A 232 -5.75 12.03 -18.79
N MET A 233 -4.82 12.31 -17.87
CA MET A 233 -5.19 13.10 -16.69
C MET A 233 -5.68 14.50 -17.13
N PRO A 234 -6.92 14.92 -16.81
CA PRO A 234 -7.41 16.27 -17.06
C PRO A 234 -6.83 17.22 -16.01
N LEU A 235 -5.53 17.47 -16.07
CA LEU A 235 -4.87 18.51 -15.29
C LEU A 235 -5.29 19.87 -15.84
N ALA A 236 -6.35 20.40 -15.24
CA ALA A 236 -7.02 21.61 -15.69
C ALA A 236 -6.08 22.82 -15.75
N SER A 237 -6.23 23.58 -16.84
CA SER A 237 -5.58 24.87 -17.13
C SER A 237 -5.93 25.97 -16.13
#